data_AF-A0A328EC55-F1
#
_entry.id   AF-A0A328EC55-F1
#
_cell.length_a   1.000
_cell.length_b   1.000
_cell.length_c   1.000
_cell.angle_alpha   90.00
_cell.angle_beta   90.00
_cell.angle_gamma   90.00
#
_symmetry.space_group_name_H-M   'P 1'
#
loop_
_entity.id
_entity.type
_entity.pdbx_description
1 polymer ?
#
loop_
_entity_poly.entity_id
_entity_poly.type
_entity_poly.pdbx_seq_one_letter_code
_entity_poly.pdbx_strand_id
1 'polypeptide(L)'
;MNISNPRLKTSVGWESGFFSLASLVHKNVNKMERKKIALLAVLVCILVSGSLTSCDKDERTIPSHQEEGIASKSEGNDLRSESLRARLDVVPSQALRGTNFRFVVWISGRNPQNKKAALRFECPDGVTRTFDMQTNGYDVEMAFFVLNRSLSQYGEYRVSAYEKVGNGYYSLFCSERVFVLHPPIPMGDNYSSLHVGKGVMYPRNCTAWVTGKVNEMWNANSFQNLIDNPRDAKHWKNHLVAKGYKADGNPRVGDIAFWEANIKGCSGSLGHVAFVNNVSSDGNTVYITEYNFPSGERYGTRTLKRYGARKPSEQFPTAFIHVQTRRN
;
A
#
# COMPACT_ATOMS: atom_id res chain seq x y z
N MET A 1 15.09 -21.90 78.91
CA MET A 1 16.34 -21.75 78.12
C MET A 1 15.91 -21.53 76.68
N ASN A 2 15.56 -20.30 76.30
CA ASN A 2 16.41 -19.18 75.90
C ASN A 2 16.73 -19.18 74.40
N ILE A 3 15.94 -18.38 73.69
CA ILE A 3 16.08 -17.98 72.29
C ILE A 3 17.32 -17.09 72.16
N SER A 4 18.08 -17.22 71.06
CA SER A 4 19.20 -16.33 70.74
C SER A 4 19.24 -15.91 69.26
N ASN A 5 18.73 -14.70 69.00
CA ASN A 5 19.36 -13.73 68.10
C ASN A 5 20.25 -12.85 69.02
N PRO A 6 21.44 -12.32 68.65
CA PRO A 6 21.55 -11.23 67.66
C PRO A 6 22.90 -11.14 66.88
N ARG A 7 22.99 -10.23 65.89
CA ARG A 7 23.80 -8.97 65.95
C ARG A 7 24.05 -8.33 64.58
N LEU A 8 23.72 -7.05 64.48
CA LEU A 8 24.32 -6.07 63.57
C LEU A 8 25.34 -5.23 64.35
N LYS A 9 26.44 -4.81 63.71
CA LYS A 9 27.26 -3.64 64.11
C LYS A 9 28.19 -3.17 62.97
N THR A 10 28.67 -1.94 63.08
CA THR A 10 29.44 -1.17 62.08
C THR A 10 30.77 -0.67 62.70
N SER A 11 31.66 0.18 62.13
CA SER A 11 31.66 1.05 60.92
C SER A 11 33.10 1.47 60.54
N VAL A 12 33.33 1.94 59.29
CA VAL A 12 34.54 2.69 58.79
C VAL A 12 35.82 1.81 58.62
N GLY A 13 36.74 2.00 57.65
CA GLY A 13 36.83 2.83 56.44
C GLY A 13 38.29 2.96 55.90
N TRP A 14 38.49 3.73 54.82
CA TRP A 14 39.77 4.23 54.23
C TRP A 14 40.66 3.33 53.32
N GLU A 15 40.89 3.83 52.10
CA GLU A 15 42.12 3.85 51.23
C GLU A 15 42.97 2.57 51.00
N SER A 16 43.58 2.30 49.83
CA SER A 16 43.73 2.99 48.52
C SER A 16 44.25 1.98 47.45
N GLY A 17 44.28 2.32 46.14
CA GLY A 17 45.21 1.65 45.19
C GLY A 17 44.78 1.29 43.75
N PHE A 18 44.90 2.26 42.82
CA PHE A 18 45.30 2.13 41.40
C PHE A 18 44.49 1.34 40.32
N PHE A 19 44.61 1.86 39.08
CA PHE A 19 44.08 1.41 37.77
C PHE A 19 42.55 1.58 37.53
N SER A 20 42.06 2.07 36.38
CA SER A 20 42.70 2.57 35.15
C SER A 20 41.91 3.71 34.47
N LEU A 21 42.60 4.52 33.67
CA LEU A 21 42.19 5.86 33.20
C LEU A 21 41.29 5.82 31.93
N ALA A 22 40.30 4.94 31.88
CA ALA A 22 39.53 4.63 30.66
C ALA A 22 38.10 5.24 30.56
N SER A 23 37.58 5.86 31.62
CA SER A 23 36.14 6.22 31.71
C SER A 23 35.79 7.67 31.30
N LEU A 24 36.77 8.57 31.12
CA LEU A 24 36.51 10.02 31.07
C LEU A 24 36.50 10.68 29.67
N VAL A 25 36.56 9.91 28.59
CA VAL A 25 36.43 10.44 27.20
C VAL A 25 35.04 10.16 26.60
N HIS A 26 34.32 9.15 27.07
CA HIS A 26 33.13 8.63 26.39
C HIS A 26 31.78 9.30 26.73
N LYS A 27 31.75 10.32 27.62
CA LYS A 27 30.49 10.97 28.07
C LYS A 27 30.20 12.36 27.49
N ASN A 28 31.17 13.06 26.90
CA ASN A 28 30.97 14.44 26.40
C ASN A 28 30.64 14.55 24.91
N VAL A 29 31.01 13.57 24.07
CA VAL A 29 30.71 13.60 22.62
C VAL A 29 29.19 13.48 22.36
N ASN A 30 28.49 12.62 23.12
CA ASN A 30 27.08 12.32 22.91
C ASN A 30 26.09 13.46 23.25
N LYS A 31 26.49 14.49 24.01
CA LYS A 31 25.58 15.59 24.40
C LYS A 31 25.55 16.74 23.40
N MET A 32 26.66 16.99 22.69
CA MET A 32 26.68 17.96 21.58
C MET A 32 25.98 17.42 20.33
N GLU A 33 26.25 16.17 19.96
CA GLU A 33 25.60 15.55 18.79
C GLU A 33 24.07 15.48 18.95
N ARG A 34 23.56 15.07 20.12
CA ARG A 34 22.11 15.09 20.38
C ARG A 34 21.49 16.49 20.31
N LYS A 35 22.22 17.55 20.71
CA LYS A 35 21.75 18.94 20.56
C LYS A 35 21.73 19.38 19.10
N LYS A 36 22.74 19.02 18.30
CA LYS A 36 22.76 19.29 16.85
C LYS A 36 21.63 18.54 16.13
N ILE A 37 21.42 17.26 16.44
CA ILE A 37 20.34 16.44 15.86
C ILE A 37 18.97 16.99 16.24
N ALA A 38 18.76 17.41 17.50
CA ALA A 38 17.52 18.05 17.93
C ALA A 38 17.30 19.40 17.22
N LEU A 39 18.34 20.22 17.06
CA LEU A 39 18.26 21.50 16.35
C LEU A 39 17.97 21.28 14.85
N LEU A 40 18.56 20.26 14.22
CA LEU A 40 18.29 19.86 12.84
C LEU A 40 16.85 19.36 12.68
N ALA A 41 16.35 18.55 13.61
CA ALA A 41 14.98 18.07 13.61
C ALA A 41 13.97 19.23 13.77
N VAL A 42 14.25 20.20 14.64
CA VAL A 42 13.41 21.39 14.80
C VAL A 42 13.46 22.29 13.55
N LEU A 43 14.63 22.47 12.92
CA LEU A 43 14.74 23.19 11.65
C LEU A 43 14.00 22.49 10.50
N VAL A 44 14.07 21.15 10.41
CA VAL A 44 13.27 20.38 9.44
C VAL A 44 11.77 20.51 9.72
N CYS A 45 11.32 20.47 10.97
CA CYS A 45 9.91 20.72 11.32
C CYS A 45 9.45 22.15 11.00
N ILE A 46 10.30 23.17 11.16
CA ILE A 46 10.00 24.55 10.79
C ILE A 46 9.96 24.73 9.27
N LEU A 47 10.84 24.06 8.51
CA LEU A 47 10.82 24.07 7.05
C LEU A 47 9.65 23.26 6.45
N VAL A 48 9.13 22.26 7.17
CA VAL A 48 7.93 21.48 6.75
C VAL A 48 6.61 22.18 7.13
N SER A 49 6.61 23.10 8.09
CA SER A 49 5.42 23.90 8.43
C SER A 49 5.25 25.19 7.61
N GLY A 50 6.24 25.55 6.79
CA GLY A 50 6.26 26.76 5.96
C GLY A 50 5.53 26.71 4.61
N SER A 51 4.56 25.80 4.41
CA SER A 51 3.74 25.72 3.18
C SER A 51 2.29 25.26 3.41
N LEU A 52 1.74 25.45 4.62
CA LEU A 52 0.30 25.27 4.87
C LEU A 52 -0.44 26.61 4.72
N THR A 53 -0.48 27.13 3.49
CA THR A 53 -1.51 28.12 3.12
C THR A 53 -2.86 27.43 3.11
N SER A 54 -3.60 27.58 4.21
CA SER A 54 -5.01 27.23 4.28
C SER A 54 -5.77 28.01 3.19
N CYS A 55 -6.27 27.26 2.22
CA CYS A 55 -7.32 27.68 1.30
C CYS A 55 -8.36 26.56 1.26
N ASP A 56 -9.01 26.33 2.40
CA ASP A 56 -10.33 25.70 2.42
C ASP A 56 -11.32 26.65 1.74
N LYS A 57 -11.58 26.39 0.46
CA LYS A 57 -12.80 26.75 -0.29
C LYS A 57 -12.85 25.90 -1.55
N ASP A 58 -14.08 25.55 -1.93
CA ASP A 58 -14.45 24.81 -3.15
C ASP A 58 -14.19 23.28 -3.18
N GLU A 59 -14.29 22.58 -2.05
CA GLU A 59 -14.68 21.15 -2.08
C GLU A 59 -16.19 21.06 -2.43
N ARG A 60 -16.50 20.96 -3.73
CA ARG A 60 -17.87 20.72 -4.23
C ARG A 60 -18.10 19.25 -4.54
N THR A 61 -18.82 18.57 -3.66
CA THR A 61 -19.48 17.28 -3.97
C THR A 61 -20.51 17.51 -5.09
N ILE A 62 -20.39 16.79 -6.21
CA ILE A 62 -21.36 16.81 -7.30
C ILE A 62 -21.99 15.41 -7.42
N PRO A 63 -23.33 15.26 -7.39
CA PRO A 63 -23.99 13.98 -7.60
C PRO A 63 -23.73 13.42 -9.02
N SER A 64 -23.61 12.10 -9.12
CA SER A 64 -23.51 11.41 -10.40
C SER A 64 -24.85 11.45 -11.15
N HIS A 65 -24.89 12.14 -12.29
CA HIS A 65 -25.94 11.95 -13.29
C HIS A 65 -25.42 11.08 -14.44
N GLN A 66 -26.34 10.33 -15.04
CA GLN A 66 -26.06 9.28 -16.04
C GLN A 66 -25.60 9.87 -17.37
N GLU A 67 -24.67 9.20 -18.04
CA GLU A 67 -24.49 9.27 -19.49
C GLU A 67 -24.77 7.88 -20.08
N GLU A 68 -25.86 7.76 -20.84
CA GLU A 68 -26.08 6.68 -21.80
C GLU A 68 -25.45 7.10 -23.15
N GLY A 69 -24.78 6.19 -23.87
CA GLY A 69 -24.21 6.56 -25.19
C GLY A 69 -23.11 5.67 -25.74
N ILE A 70 -23.46 4.44 -26.10
CA ILE A 70 -22.63 3.41 -26.76
C ILE A 70 -21.71 3.95 -27.88
N ALA A 71 -20.42 3.60 -27.83
CA ALA A 71 -19.62 3.26 -29.02
C ALA A 71 -18.42 2.36 -28.66
N SER A 72 -18.38 1.14 -29.20
CA SER A 72 -17.25 0.21 -29.05
C SER A 72 -16.18 0.45 -30.12
N LYS A 73 -14.90 0.34 -29.76
CA LYS A 73 -13.86 -0.19 -30.65
C LYS A 73 -12.65 -0.73 -29.87
N SER A 74 -11.93 -1.62 -30.54
CA SER A 74 -11.05 -2.63 -29.97
C SER A 74 -9.65 -2.15 -29.58
N GLU A 75 -9.00 -2.94 -28.72
CA GLU A 75 -7.55 -2.91 -28.53
C GLU A 75 -6.81 -3.11 -29.87
N GLY A 76 -5.69 -2.41 -30.05
CA GLY A 76 -4.82 -2.54 -31.21
C GLY A 76 -3.74 -1.46 -31.20
N ASN A 77 -2.49 -1.87 -30.98
CA ASN A 77 -1.34 -0.98 -31.13
C ASN A 77 -1.16 -0.62 -32.61
N ASP A 78 -1.42 0.62 -32.99
CA ASP A 78 -0.50 1.39 -33.84
C ASP A 78 -0.88 2.89 -33.90
N LEU A 79 -0.04 3.68 -34.58
CA LEU A 79 -0.14 5.15 -34.83
C LEU A 79 0.50 6.07 -33.79
N ARG A 80 1.82 6.27 -33.97
CA ARG A 80 2.42 7.59 -33.69
C ARG A 80 1.84 8.62 -34.66
N SER A 81 1.68 9.86 -34.18
CA SER A 81 1.27 11.08 -34.90
C SER A 81 -0.23 11.34 -35.15
N GLU A 82 -1.08 11.10 -34.15
CA GLU A 82 -1.92 12.23 -33.72
C GLU A 82 -1.10 13.09 -32.75
N SER A 83 -1.21 14.43 -32.86
CA SER A 83 -0.59 15.34 -31.88
C SER A 83 -1.23 15.11 -30.52
N LEU A 84 -0.45 14.63 -29.54
CA LEU A 84 -0.95 14.34 -28.18
C LEU A 84 -1.63 15.57 -27.58
N ARG A 85 -2.97 15.59 -27.63
CA ARG A 85 -3.81 16.70 -27.14
C ARG A 85 -3.53 17.00 -25.67
N ALA A 86 -3.25 15.94 -24.90
CA ALA A 86 -2.74 16.02 -23.55
C ALA A 86 -1.96 14.76 -23.17
N ARG A 87 -1.23 14.85 -22.06
CA ARG A 87 -0.57 13.73 -21.38
C ARG A 87 -0.79 13.86 -19.87
N LEU A 88 -0.88 12.74 -19.17
CA LEU A 88 -0.84 12.64 -17.71
C LEU A 88 0.31 11.70 -17.34
N ASP A 89 1.20 12.15 -16.46
CA ASP A 89 2.19 11.29 -15.80
C ASP A 89 1.95 11.30 -14.28
N VAL A 90 2.27 10.19 -13.63
CA VAL A 90 2.30 10.07 -12.17
C VAL A 90 3.62 9.44 -11.70
N VAL A 91 4.26 10.06 -10.71
CA VAL A 91 5.50 9.54 -10.12
C VAL A 91 5.41 9.57 -8.58
N PRO A 92 5.61 8.44 -7.89
CA PRO A 92 5.63 7.06 -8.42
C PRO A 92 4.21 6.57 -8.77
N SER A 93 4.06 5.55 -9.62
CA SER A 93 2.74 4.93 -9.88
C SER A 93 2.24 4.04 -8.72
N GLN A 94 3.12 3.66 -7.80
CA GLN A 94 2.77 2.95 -6.57
C GLN A 94 3.66 3.37 -5.40
N ALA A 95 3.08 3.54 -4.20
CA ALA A 95 3.83 3.83 -2.98
C ALA A 95 3.04 3.50 -1.71
N LEU A 96 3.70 3.55 -0.55
CA LEU A 96 3.04 3.39 0.75
C LEU A 96 2.09 4.57 1.04
N ARG A 97 1.02 4.33 1.82
CA ARG A 97 0.13 5.40 2.30
C ARG A 97 0.91 6.51 3.00
N GLY A 98 0.62 7.75 2.64
CA GLY A 98 1.30 8.95 3.14
C GLY A 98 2.41 9.45 2.22
N THR A 99 2.98 8.62 1.35
CA THR A 99 3.91 9.09 0.31
C THR A 99 3.22 10.12 -0.60
N ASN A 100 3.96 11.17 -0.94
CA ASN A 100 3.48 12.23 -1.81
C ASN A 100 3.62 11.80 -3.28
N PHE A 101 2.53 11.86 -4.03
CA PHE A 101 2.50 11.55 -5.46
C PHE A 101 2.60 12.85 -6.26
N ARG A 102 3.52 12.90 -7.23
CA ARG A 102 3.61 14.00 -8.20
C ARG A 102 2.84 13.62 -9.46
N PHE A 103 1.76 14.35 -9.72
CA PHE A 103 1.02 14.31 -10.96
C PHE A 103 1.45 15.45 -11.86
N VAL A 104 1.63 15.18 -13.15
CA VAL A 104 1.97 16.19 -14.16
C VAL A 104 1.02 16.05 -15.34
N VAL A 105 0.41 17.15 -15.77
CA VAL A 105 -0.43 17.19 -16.96
C VAL A 105 0.17 18.17 -17.96
N TRP A 106 0.23 17.73 -19.22
CA TRP A 106 0.54 18.55 -20.38
C TRP A 106 -0.74 18.74 -21.16
N ILE A 107 -1.02 19.97 -21.61
CA ILE A 107 -2.14 20.25 -22.52
C ILE A 107 -1.62 21.07 -23.69
N SER A 108 -1.75 20.57 -24.91
CA SER A 108 -1.36 21.30 -26.13
C SER A 108 -2.45 22.27 -26.60
N GLY A 109 -2.05 23.30 -27.35
CA GLY A 109 -2.96 24.15 -28.13
C GLY A 109 -2.72 25.64 -27.97
N ARG A 110 -3.53 26.44 -28.68
CA ARG A 110 -3.40 27.90 -28.71
C ARG A 110 -3.56 28.52 -27.32
N ASN A 111 -2.82 29.58 -27.06
CA ASN A 111 -2.80 30.33 -25.80
C ASN A 111 -2.58 29.43 -24.56
N PRO A 112 -1.48 28.65 -24.50
CA PRO A 112 -1.23 27.73 -23.39
C PRO A 112 -1.20 28.44 -22.03
N GLN A 113 -0.79 29.71 -21.98
CA GLN A 113 -0.81 30.55 -20.77
C GLN A 113 -2.22 30.74 -20.15
N ASN A 114 -3.29 30.53 -20.93
CA ASN A 114 -4.68 30.66 -20.47
C ASN A 114 -5.31 29.32 -20.06
N LYS A 115 -4.63 28.19 -20.30
CA LYS A 115 -5.16 26.85 -20.00
C LYS A 115 -5.16 26.59 -18.50
N LYS A 116 -6.07 25.71 -18.06
CA LYS A 116 -6.18 25.23 -16.69
C LYS A 116 -6.43 23.73 -16.71
N ALA A 117 -5.76 22.98 -15.85
CA ALA A 117 -5.96 21.54 -15.70
C ALA A 117 -6.62 21.20 -14.35
N ALA A 118 -7.35 20.10 -14.32
CA ALA A 118 -7.83 19.45 -13.12
C ALA A 118 -7.67 17.93 -13.23
N LEU A 119 -7.55 17.27 -12.09
CA LEU A 119 -7.52 15.81 -11.98
C LEU A 119 -8.75 15.31 -11.24
N ARG A 120 -9.42 14.32 -11.83
CA ARG A 120 -10.51 13.56 -11.21
C ARG A 120 -9.95 12.23 -10.71
N PHE A 121 -10.11 12.00 -9.42
CA PHE A 121 -9.72 10.78 -8.72
C PHE A 121 -10.97 9.95 -8.45
N GLU A 122 -11.10 8.80 -9.11
CA GLU A 122 -11.97 7.71 -8.67
C GLU A 122 -11.24 7.04 -7.50
N CYS A 123 -11.76 7.22 -6.28
CA CYS A 123 -11.14 6.69 -5.07
C CYS A 123 -11.44 5.18 -4.91
N PRO A 124 -10.63 4.45 -4.12
CA PRO A 124 -10.82 3.01 -3.89
C PRO A 124 -12.16 2.60 -3.26
N ASP A 125 -12.87 3.53 -2.62
CA ASP A 125 -14.24 3.38 -2.10
C ASP A 125 -15.34 3.68 -3.15
N GLY A 126 -14.97 4.03 -4.37
CA GLY A 126 -15.85 4.44 -5.47
C GLY A 126 -16.20 5.94 -5.47
N VAL A 127 -15.80 6.71 -4.45
CA VAL A 127 -16.10 8.15 -4.39
C VAL A 127 -15.20 8.91 -5.36
N THR A 128 -15.81 9.76 -6.19
CA THR A 128 -15.06 10.62 -7.12
C THR A 128 -14.76 11.97 -6.48
N ARG A 129 -13.50 12.45 -6.57
CA ARG A 129 -13.08 13.80 -6.15
C ARG A 129 -12.32 14.50 -7.27
N THR A 130 -12.54 15.81 -7.46
CA THR A 130 -11.84 16.61 -8.49
C THR A 130 -11.02 17.71 -7.84
N PHE A 131 -9.78 17.91 -8.32
CA PHE A 131 -8.88 18.95 -7.83
C PHE A 131 -8.27 19.73 -8.99
N ASP A 132 -8.33 21.05 -8.92
CA ASP A 132 -7.59 21.94 -9.82
C ASP A 132 -6.07 21.74 -9.61
N MET A 133 -5.31 21.86 -10.70
CA MET A 133 -3.85 21.78 -10.67
C MET A 133 -3.21 23.18 -10.69
N GLN A 134 -1.99 23.27 -10.17
CA GLN A 134 -1.20 24.50 -10.25
C GLN A 134 -0.50 24.58 -11.61
N THR A 135 -0.54 25.75 -12.26
CA THR A 135 0.26 26.01 -13.46
C THR A 135 1.75 26.01 -13.09
N ASN A 136 2.52 25.15 -13.76
CA ASN A 136 3.96 24.99 -13.56
C ASN A 136 4.78 25.65 -14.71
N GLY A 137 4.12 26.07 -15.78
CA GLY A 137 4.71 26.83 -16.88
C GLY A 137 3.94 26.65 -18.19
N TYR A 138 4.50 27.19 -19.27
CA TYR A 138 4.10 26.92 -20.65
C TYR A 138 5.27 27.16 -21.60
N ASP A 139 5.21 26.60 -22.80
CA ASP A 139 6.05 26.96 -23.94
C ASP A 139 5.17 27.49 -25.11
N VAL A 140 5.66 27.43 -26.35
CA VAL A 140 4.91 27.89 -27.53
C VAL A 140 3.73 26.99 -27.93
N GLU A 141 3.71 25.73 -27.50
CA GLU A 141 2.75 24.71 -27.93
C GLU A 141 1.97 24.07 -26.77
N MET A 142 2.53 24.05 -25.56
CA MET A 142 2.00 23.31 -24.41
C MET A 142 1.98 24.12 -23.11
N ALA A 143 0.98 23.82 -22.28
CA ALA A 143 0.91 24.23 -20.89
C ALA A 143 1.22 23.05 -19.96
N PHE A 144 1.95 23.32 -18.88
CA PHE A 144 2.40 22.33 -17.89
C PHE A 144 1.71 22.58 -16.55
N PHE A 145 1.13 21.53 -15.95
CA PHE A 145 0.44 21.61 -14.67
C PHE A 145 0.95 20.55 -13.71
N VAL A 146 1.03 20.88 -12.42
CA VAL A 146 1.47 19.98 -11.36
C VAL A 146 0.44 19.93 -10.23
N LEU A 147 0.22 18.72 -9.70
CA LEU A 147 -0.41 18.50 -8.41
C LEU A 147 0.48 17.56 -7.61
N ASN A 148 0.91 17.98 -6.42
CA ASN A 148 1.57 17.11 -5.46
C ASN A 148 0.55 16.77 -4.37
N ARG A 149 0.26 15.48 -4.14
CA ARG A 149 -0.72 15.06 -3.14
C ARG A 149 -0.39 13.68 -2.56
N SER A 150 -0.43 13.56 -1.23
CA SER A 150 -0.50 12.25 -0.56
C SER A 150 -1.92 11.71 -0.60
N LEU A 151 -2.06 10.42 -0.88
CA LEU A 151 -3.36 9.72 -0.94
C LEU A 151 -3.61 8.94 0.36
N SER A 152 -4.85 9.01 0.87
CA SER A 152 -5.19 8.61 2.24
C SER A 152 -5.83 7.23 2.38
N GLN A 153 -6.52 6.74 1.34
CA GLN A 153 -7.06 5.38 1.30
C GLN A 153 -6.00 4.46 0.68
N TYR A 154 -5.90 3.23 1.17
CA TYR A 154 -5.16 2.18 0.48
C TYR A 154 -5.88 1.76 -0.81
N GLY A 155 -5.23 1.03 -1.70
CA GLY A 155 -5.85 0.47 -2.92
C GLY A 155 -5.54 1.24 -4.21
N GLU A 156 -6.31 0.92 -5.25
CA GLU A 156 -6.19 1.49 -6.60
C GLU A 156 -7.05 2.74 -6.75
N TYR A 157 -6.45 3.83 -7.19
CA TYR A 157 -7.12 5.03 -7.69
C TYR A 157 -7.03 5.03 -9.22
N ARG A 158 -8.12 5.43 -9.90
CA ARG A 158 -8.02 5.90 -11.28
C ARG A 158 -7.97 7.42 -11.27
N VAL A 159 -6.98 7.99 -11.93
CA VAL A 159 -6.77 9.44 -12.01
C VAL A 159 -6.90 9.87 -13.47
N SER A 160 -7.90 10.69 -13.79
CA SER A 160 -8.17 11.15 -15.16
C SER A 160 -8.01 12.66 -15.26
N ALA A 161 -7.39 13.15 -16.33
CA ALA A 161 -7.15 14.58 -16.52
C ALA A 161 -8.27 15.29 -17.31
N TYR A 162 -8.50 16.54 -16.95
CA TYR A 162 -9.52 17.41 -17.54
C TYR A 162 -8.95 18.81 -17.80
N GLU A 163 -9.37 19.45 -18.89
CA GLU A 163 -9.19 20.88 -19.10
C GLU A 163 -10.37 21.64 -18.46
N LYS A 164 -10.06 22.65 -17.64
CA LYS A 164 -11.07 23.48 -16.98
C LYS A 164 -11.36 24.72 -17.83
N VAL A 165 -12.59 24.82 -18.32
CA VAL A 165 -13.05 25.94 -19.17
C VAL A 165 -14.30 26.55 -18.55
N GLY A 166 -14.17 27.80 -18.08
CA GLY A 166 -15.19 28.43 -17.24
C GLY A 166 -15.45 27.60 -15.97
N ASN A 167 -16.71 27.19 -15.78
CA ASN A 167 -17.14 26.34 -14.67
C ASN A 167 -17.18 24.84 -15.03
N GLY A 168 -16.83 24.45 -16.27
CA GLY A 168 -16.88 23.08 -16.76
C GLY A 168 -15.52 22.38 -16.79
N TYR A 169 -15.55 21.05 -16.78
CA TYR A 169 -14.38 20.17 -16.92
C TYR A 169 -14.55 19.29 -18.15
N TYR A 170 -13.64 19.41 -19.13
CA TYR A 170 -13.66 18.68 -20.39
C TYR A 170 -12.62 17.57 -20.36
N SER A 171 -13.03 16.34 -20.66
CA SER A 171 -12.12 15.17 -20.63
C SER A 171 -10.95 15.36 -21.58
N LEU A 172 -9.74 15.07 -21.10
CA LEU A 172 -8.53 15.01 -21.92
C LEU A 172 -8.22 13.58 -22.40
N PHE A 173 -9.05 12.60 -22.04
CA PHE A 173 -8.95 11.18 -22.40
C PHE A 173 -7.64 10.48 -22.00
N CYS A 174 -6.80 11.11 -21.17
CA CYS A 174 -5.66 10.48 -20.51
C CYS A 174 -6.00 10.15 -19.05
N SER A 175 -5.69 8.93 -18.62
CA SER A 175 -5.93 8.44 -17.26
C SER A 175 -4.84 7.46 -16.81
N GLU A 176 -4.44 7.58 -15.55
CA GLU A 176 -3.44 6.74 -14.90
C GLU A 176 -4.04 5.91 -13.77
N ARG A 177 -3.34 4.82 -13.39
CA ARG A 177 -3.67 4.00 -12.22
C ARG A 177 -2.60 4.19 -11.14
N VAL A 178 -3.04 4.52 -9.93
CA VAL A 178 -2.15 4.77 -8.80
C VAL A 178 -2.47 3.81 -7.67
N PHE A 179 -1.45 3.13 -7.13
CA PHE A 179 -1.62 2.16 -6.05
C PHE A 179 -1.05 2.68 -4.73
N VAL A 180 -1.93 2.81 -3.73
CA VAL A 180 -1.55 3.16 -2.35
C VAL A 180 -1.48 1.89 -1.53
N LEU A 181 -0.26 1.48 -1.19
CA LEU A 181 0.03 0.21 -0.56
C LEU A 181 -0.03 0.30 0.97
N HIS A 182 -0.44 -0.80 1.59
CA HIS A 182 -0.25 -1.01 3.02
C HIS A 182 1.25 -1.04 3.36
N PRO A 183 1.67 -0.57 4.55
CA PRO A 183 3.01 -0.85 5.04
C PRO A 183 3.24 -2.37 5.14
N PRO A 184 4.50 -2.86 5.07
CA PRO A 184 4.79 -4.28 5.25
C PRO A 184 4.19 -4.82 6.54
N ILE A 185 3.36 -5.85 6.42
CA ILE A 185 2.67 -6.44 7.57
C ILE A 185 3.62 -7.46 8.22
N PRO A 186 3.93 -7.35 9.52
CA PRO A 186 4.92 -8.21 10.17
C PRO A 186 4.67 -9.70 9.94
N MET A 187 5.77 -10.42 9.71
CA MET A 187 5.79 -11.87 9.84
C MET A 187 5.75 -12.27 11.31
N GLY A 188 5.26 -13.47 11.57
CA GLY A 188 5.10 -14.06 12.90
C GLY A 188 3.83 -14.87 12.97
N ASP A 189 3.81 -15.92 13.77
CA ASP A 189 2.60 -16.68 14.04
C ASP A 189 1.75 -15.96 15.10
N ASN A 190 0.75 -15.20 14.64
CA ASN A 190 -0.21 -14.52 15.51
C ASN A 190 -1.62 -15.13 15.43
N TYR A 191 -1.74 -16.40 15.00
CA TYR A 191 -3.05 -17.03 14.72
C TYR A 191 -4.03 -16.98 15.91
N SER A 192 -3.54 -17.08 17.14
CA SER A 192 -4.37 -17.02 18.36
C SER A 192 -5.07 -15.67 18.57
N SER A 193 -4.55 -14.57 18.02
CA SER A 193 -5.19 -13.25 18.04
C SER A 193 -6.02 -12.94 16.80
N LEU A 194 -6.00 -13.80 15.77
CA LEU A 194 -6.68 -13.51 14.50
C LEU A 194 -8.18 -13.79 14.56
N HIS A 195 -8.96 -12.86 13.99
CA HIS A 195 -10.40 -13.03 13.79
C HIS A 195 -10.68 -13.83 12.51
N VAL A 196 -10.73 -15.16 12.62
CA VAL A 196 -10.90 -16.08 11.47
C VAL A 196 -12.36 -16.47 11.14
N GLY A 197 -13.34 -15.93 11.88
CA GLY A 197 -14.74 -16.36 11.80
C GLY A 197 -14.98 -17.73 12.45
N LYS A 198 -15.27 -17.76 13.76
CA LYS A 198 -15.52 -19.02 14.50
C LYS A 198 -16.65 -19.82 13.84
N GLY A 199 -16.39 -21.07 13.45
CA GLY A 199 -17.35 -21.96 12.77
C GLY A 199 -17.45 -21.77 11.25
N VAL A 200 -16.90 -20.70 10.70
CA VAL A 200 -16.89 -20.41 9.25
C VAL A 200 -15.70 -21.10 8.57
N MET A 201 -14.51 -20.99 9.16
CA MET A 201 -13.28 -21.59 8.63
C MET A 201 -12.81 -22.76 9.48
N TYR A 202 -12.26 -23.81 8.83
CA TYR A 202 -11.57 -24.88 9.54
C TYR A 202 -10.30 -24.32 10.21
N PRO A 203 -10.11 -24.48 11.54
CA PRO A 203 -8.97 -23.90 12.23
C PRO A 203 -7.63 -24.31 11.63
N ARG A 204 -6.62 -23.43 11.75
CA ARG A 204 -5.22 -23.68 11.35
C ARG A 204 -5.03 -24.11 9.88
N ASN A 205 -6.01 -23.83 9.01
CA ASN A 205 -5.88 -24.00 7.57
C ASN A 205 -5.42 -22.70 6.88
N CYS A 206 -4.94 -22.83 5.65
CA CYS A 206 -4.49 -21.72 4.81
C CYS A 206 -5.57 -20.63 4.68
N THR A 207 -6.81 -21.04 4.44
CA THR A 207 -7.98 -20.17 4.33
C THR A 207 -8.30 -19.46 5.64
N ALA A 208 -8.24 -20.13 6.79
CA ALA A 208 -8.41 -19.50 8.10
C ALA A 208 -7.32 -18.46 8.39
N TRP A 209 -6.05 -18.79 8.13
CA TRP A 209 -4.93 -17.85 8.30
C TRP A 209 -5.11 -16.59 7.45
N VAL A 210 -5.33 -16.75 6.14
CA VAL A 210 -5.51 -15.60 5.24
C VAL A 210 -6.75 -14.78 5.63
N THR A 211 -7.83 -15.44 6.05
CA THR A 211 -9.03 -14.74 6.57
C THR A 211 -8.67 -13.82 7.73
N GLY A 212 -7.91 -14.35 8.69
CA GLY A 212 -7.42 -13.60 9.84
C GLY A 212 -6.54 -12.41 9.45
N LYS A 213 -5.58 -12.60 8.55
CA LYS A 213 -4.64 -11.53 8.12
C LYS A 213 -5.32 -10.45 7.28
N VAL A 214 -6.31 -10.78 6.46
CA VAL A 214 -7.10 -9.76 5.73
C VAL A 214 -7.98 -8.97 6.71
N ASN A 215 -8.60 -9.63 7.70
CA ASN A 215 -9.36 -8.96 8.76
C ASN A 215 -8.47 -8.03 9.61
N GLU A 216 -7.26 -8.46 9.97
CA GLU A 216 -6.25 -7.63 10.66
C GLU A 216 -5.88 -6.41 9.81
N MET A 217 -5.56 -6.59 8.52
CA MET A 217 -5.22 -5.50 7.59
C MET A 217 -6.36 -4.50 7.41
N TRP A 218 -7.60 -4.97 7.38
CA TRP A 218 -8.79 -4.13 7.30
C TRP A 218 -9.19 -3.49 8.63
N ASN A 219 -8.60 -3.92 9.75
CA ASN A 219 -9.06 -3.61 11.10
C ASN A 219 -10.57 -3.89 11.27
N ALA A 220 -11.05 -5.01 10.72
CA ALA A 220 -12.47 -5.35 10.64
C ALA A 220 -12.67 -6.87 10.59
N ASN A 221 -13.77 -7.36 11.16
CA ASN A 221 -14.08 -8.79 11.24
C ASN A 221 -15.15 -9.17 10.21
N SER A 222 -14.87 -8.97 8.92
CA SER A 222 -15.87 -9.07 7.86
C SER A 222 -15.45 -9.88 6.63
N PHE A 223 -14.15 -10.13 6.40
CA PHE A 223 -13.68 -10.86 5.22
C PHE A 223 -14.25 -12.28 5.15
N GLN A 224 -14.45 -12.97 6.29
CA GLN A 224 -15.06 -14.30 6.32
C GLN A 224 -16.46 -14.34 5.69
N ASN A 225 -17.22 -13.24 5.75
CA ASN A 225 -18.56 -13.13 5.14
C ASN A 225 -18.48 -13.04 3.60
N LEU A 226 -17.28 -12.86 3.04
CA LEU A 226 -17.05 -12.89 1.61
C LEU A 226 -16.73 -14.29 1.08
N ILE A 227 -16.43 -15.27 1.96
CA ILE A 227 -15.82 -16.58 1.62
C ILE A 227 -16.36 -17.74 2.48
N ASP A 228 -17.45 -17.54 3.23
CA ASP A 228 -18.12 -18.55 4.05
C ASP A 228 -18.73 -19.68 3.21
N ASN A 229 -19.11 -19.35 1.98
CA ASN A 229 -19.38 -20.24 0.88
C ASN A 229 -18.92 -19.55 -0.44
N PRO A 230 -17.77 -19.92 -1.03
CA PRO A 230 -17.04 -21.18 -0.89
C PRO A 230 -15.82 -21.11 0.06
N ARG A 231 -15.70 -22.12 0.92
CA ARG A 231 -14.62 -22.22 1.93
C ARG A 231 -13.26 -22.64 1.36
N ASP A 232 -13.24 -23.47 0.32
CA ASP A 232 -12.01 -24.00 -0.28
C ASP A 232 -11.25 -22.94 -1.08
N ALA A 233 -9.93 -22.90 -0.91
CA ALA A 233 -9.02 -21.97 -1.57
C ALA A 233 -9.24 -21.90 -3.10
N LYS A 234 -9.37 -23.05 -3.79
CA LYS A 234 -9.56 -23.16 -5.25
C LYS A 234 -10.69 -22.30 -5.83
N HIS A 235 -11.69 -21.95 -5.03
CA HIS A 235 -12.83 -21.14 -5.50
C HIS A 235 -12.67 -19.65 -5.22
N TRP A 236 -11.74 -19.24 -4.35
CA TRP A 236 -11.61 -17.86 -3.86
C TRP A 236 -11.36 -16.84 -4.97
N LYS A 237 -10.49 -17.16 -5.94
CA LYS A 237 -10.19 -16.25 -7.05
C LYS A 237 -11.46 -15.88 -7.82
N ASN A 238 -12.19 -16.86 -8.32
CA ASN A 238 -13.40 -16.63 -9.12
C ASN A 238 -14.51 -15.99 -8.29
N HIS A 239 -14.65 -16.39 -7.02
CA HIS A 239 -15.69 -15.86 -6.14
C HIS A 239 -15.45 -14.40 -5.73
N LEU A 240 -14.21 -14.04 -5.37
CA LEU A 240 -13.85 -12.66 -5.05
C LEU A 240 -13.91 -11.77 -6.30
N VAL A 241 -13.53 -12.30 -7.48
CA VAL A 241 -13.71 -11.60 -8.77
C VAL A 241 -15.20 -11.36 -9.10
N ALA A 242 -16.09 -12.31 -8.80
CA ALA A 242 -17.54 -12.11 -8.93
C ALA A 242 -18.07 -11.04 -7.94
N LYS A 243 -17.44 -10.89 -6.76
CA LYS A 243 -17.64 -9.76 -5.82
C LYS A 243 -16.84 -8.50 -6.22
N GLY A 244 -16.37 -8.44 -7.47
CA GLY A 244 -15.72 -7.30 -8.11
C GLY A 244 -14.22 -7.16 -7.84
N TYR A 245 -13.63 -7.90 -6.91
CA TYR A 245 -12.18 -7.81 -6.62
C TYR A 245 -11.36 -8.12 -7.87
N LYS A 246 -10.19 -7.49 -8.01
CA LYS A 246 -9.28 -7.80 -9.12
C LYS A 246 -8.34 -8.93 -8.71
N ALA A 247 -7.97 -9.77 -9.66
CA ALA A 247 -6.90 -10.74 -9.48
C ALA A 247 -6.01 -10.75 -10.73
N ASP A 248 -4.73 -10.46 -10.55
CA ASP A 248 -3.77 -10.38 -11.65
C ASP A 248 -2.39 -10.98 -11.27
N GLY A 249 -1.42 -10.92 -12.18
CA GLY A 249 -0.09 -11.49 -11.99
C GLY A 249 0.91 -10.61 -11.23
N ASN A 250 0.50 -9.45 -10.71
CA ASN A 250 1.38 -8.43 -10.13
C ASN A 250 1.17 -8.35 -8.61
N PRO A 251 2.15 -8.80 -7.80
CA PRO A 251 2.02 -8.83 -6.35
C PRO A 251 2.06 -7.43 -5.73
N ARG A 252 1.21 -7.22 -4.73
CA ARG A 252 1.12 -6.03 -3.87
C ARG A 252 1.09 -6.46 -2.41
N VAL A 253 1.61 -5.62 -1.51
CA VAL A 253 1.52 -5.87 -0.05
C VAL A 253 0.05 -5.98 0.36
N GLY A 254 -0.29 -7.00 1.14
CA GLY A 254 -1.67 -7.29 1.55
C GLY A 254 -2.50 -8.12 0.56
N ASP A 255 -1.92 -8.55 -0.57
CA ASP A 255 -2.59 -9.48 -1.48
C ASP A 255 -2.81 -10.86 -0.85
N ILE A 256 -3.77 -11.60 -1.41
CA ILE A 256 -3.85 -13.05 -1.27
C ILE A 256 -3.06 -13.68 -2.42
N ALA A 257 -1.93 -14.31 -2.12
CA ALA A 257 -1.25 -15.20 -3.04
C ALA A 257 -2.10 -16.47 -3.21
N PHE A 258 -2.54 -16.77 -4.44
CA PHE A 258 -3.47 -17.87 -4.74
C PHE A 258 -2.85 -18.90 -5.69
N TRP A 259 -3.05 -20.17 -5.37
CA TRP A 259 -2.73 -21.32 -6.22
C TRP A 259 -3.99 -22.12 -6.53
N GLU A 260 -4.17 -22.45 -7.81
CA GLU A 260 -5.20 -23.41 -8.26
C GLU A 260 -5.02 -24.79 -7.61
N ALA A 261 -6.05 -25.63 -7.72
CA ALA A 261 -5.95 -27.03 -7.31
C ALA A 261 -4.94 -27.80 -8.18
N ASN A 262 -4.25 -28.79 -7.59
CA ASN A 262 -3.36 -29.74 -8.27
C ASN A 262 -2.14 -29.13 -8.99
N ILE A 263 -1.75 -27.88 -8.67
CA ILE A 263 -0.47 -27.31 -9.13
C ILE A 263 0.60 -27.40 -8.04
N LYS A 264 1.88 -27.37 -8.45
CA LYS A 264 3.01 -27.25 -7.51
C LYS A 264 2.89 -25.94 -6.71
N GLY A 265 3.34 -25.96 -5.45
CA GLY A 265 3.12 -24.85 -4.51
C GLY A 265 1.76 -24.88 -3.78
N CYS A 266 0.90 -25.85 -4.09
CA CYS A 266 -0.30 -26.25 -3.34
C CYS A 266 -0.14 -27.70 -2.82
N SER A 267 -0.81 -28.05 -1.72
CA SER A 267 -0.77 -29.39 -1.09
C SER A 267 -1.89 -30.35 -1.52
N GLY A 268 -2.67 -30.04 -2.57
CA GLY A 268 -3.62 -31.00 -3.14
C GLY A 268 -4.75 -30.42 -4.00
N SER A 269 -5.91 -31.08 -3.95
CA SER A 269 -7.08 -30.80 -4.79
C SER A 269 -7.98 -29.64 -4.31
N LEU A 270 -7.62 -29.00 -3.20
CA LEU A 270 -8.38 -27.89 -2.60
C LEU A 270 -7.88 -26.50 -3.00
N GLY A 271 -6.80 -26.42 -3.77
CA GLY A 271 -6.07 -25.16 -4.02
C GLY A 271 -5.30 -24.71 -2.78
N HIS A 272 -4.64 -23.56 -2.84
CA HIS A 272 -3.93 -23.00 -1.68
C HIS A 272 -3.97 -21.46 -1.69
N VAL A 273 -3.91 -20.86 -0.51
CA VAL A 273 -3.83 -19.40 -0.33
C VAL A 273 -2.82 -19.04 0.75
N ALA A 274 -2.11 -17.93 0.54
CA ALA A 274 -1.20 -17.34 1.50
C ALA A 274 -1.34 -15.82 1.52
N PHE A 275 -0.90 -15.19 2.60
CA PHE A 275 -0.97 -13.74 2.76
C PHE A 275 0.35 -13.09 2.33
N VAL A 276 0.31 -12.03 1.52
CA VAL A 276 1.50 -11.31 1.05
C VAL A 276 1.92 -10.24 2.08
N ASN A 277 2.97 -10.55 2.84
CA ASN A 277 3.52 -9.67 3.87
C ASN A 277 4.41 -8.56 3.29
N ASN A 278 5.17 -8.85 2.23
CA ASN A 278 6.07 -7.89 1.58
C ASN A 278 6.32 -8.26 0.10
N VAL A 279 6.70 -7.28 -0.70
CA VAL A 279 7.06 -7.42 -2.12
C VAL A 279 8.31 -6.59 -2.39
N SER A 280 9.27 -7.10 -3.17
CA SER A 280 10.42 -6.31 -3.64
C SER A 280 10.00 -5.18 -4.57
N SER A 281 10.81 -4.12 -4.67
CA SER A 281 10.50 -2.94 -5.50
C SER A 281 10.30 -3.24 -6.99
N ASP A 282 10.88 -4.34 -7.48
CA ASP A 282 10.74 -4.84 -8.86
C ASP A 282 9.57 -5.83 -9.06
N GLY A 283 8.83 -6.18 -8.01
CA GLY A 283 7.73 -7.13 -8.05
C GLY A 283 8.09 -8.61 -8.20
N ASN A 284 9.39 -8.97 -8.31
CA ASN A 284 9.79 -10.35 -8.64
C ASN A 284 10.01 -11.25 -7.42
N THR A 285 10.17 -10.68 -6.22
CA THR A 285 10.29 -11.42 -4.96
C THR A 285 9.12 -11.09 -4.05
N VAL A 286 8.38 -12.12 -3.64
CA VAL A 286 7.19 -12.01 -2.78
C VAL A 286 7.43 -12.78 -1.48
N TYR A 287 7.16 -12.13 -0.36
CA TYR A 287 7.32 -12.71 0.97
C TYR A 287 5.94 -13.00 1.55
N ILE A 288 5.68 -14.27 1.87
CA ILE A 288 4.37 -14.72 2.33
C ILE A 288 4.41 -15.38 3.71
N THR A 289 3.25 -15.34 4.38
CA THR A 289 2.89 -16.17 5.52
C THR A 289 1.70 -17.04 5.18
N GLU A 290 1.72 -18.28 5.64
CA GLU A 290 0.69 -19.28 5.34
C GLU A 290 0.50 -20.27 6.49
N TYR A 291 -0.52 -21.11 6.37
CA TYR A 291 -0.76 -22.23 7.27
C TYR A 291 -1.07 -23.49 6.49
N ASN A 292 -0.77 -24.65 7.08
CA ASN A 292 -1.06 -25.98 6.55
C ASN A 292 -0.43 -26.31 5.17
N PHE A 293 0.71 -25.69 4.86
CA PHE A 293 1.55 -26.03 3.70
C PHE A 293 3.01 -26.30 4.15
N PRO A 294 3.67 -27.39 3.70
CA PRO A 294 3.13 -28.44 2.83
C PRO A 294 2.07 -29.33 3.53
N SER A 295 2.07 -29.41 4.86
CA SER A 295 1.06 -30.14 5.64
C SER A 295 1.17 -29.87 7.16
N GLY A 296 0.09 -30.06 7.90
CA GLY A 296 0.12 -30.31 9.35
C GLY A 296 -0.26 -29.14 10.25
N GLU A 297 -1.20 -28.28 9.84
CA GLU A 297 -1.81 -27.22 10.69
C GLU A 297 -0.81 -26.23 11.33
N ARG A 298 0.35 -26.07 10.70
CA ARG A 298 1.46 -25.22 11.18
C ARG A 298 1.56 -23.95 10.36
N TYR A 299 1.99 -22.88 11.04
CA TYR A 299 2.50 -21.66 10.43
C TYR A 299 3.72 -21.95 9.55
N GLY A 300 3.76 -21.30 8.39
CA GLY A 300 4.88 -21.34 7.45
C GLY A 300 5.19 -19.97 6.86
N THR A 301 6.42 -19.80 6.40
CA THR A 301 6.84 -18.65 5.58
C THR A 301 7.50 -19.14 4.31
N ARG A 302 7.32 -18.41 3.20
CA ARG A 302 8.06 -18.62 1.96
C ARG A 302 8.50 -17.30 1.35
N THR A 303 9.66 -17.34 0.71
CA THR A 303 10.11 -16.31 -0.23
C THR A 303 9.93 -16.87 -1.64
N LEU A 304 8.96 -16.34 -2.37
CA LEU A 304 8.58 -16.78 -3.71
C LEU A 304 9.31 -15.88 -4.73
N LYS A 305 9.95 -16.48 -5.74
CA LYS A 305 10.71 -15.74 -6.76
C LYS A 305 10.19 -16.06 -8.16
N ARG A 306 10.00 -15.02 -8.97
CA ARG A 306 9.73 -15.11 -10.42
C ARG A 306 11.05 -14.94 -11.18
N TYR A 307 11.46 -15.95 -11.95
CA TYR A 307 12.67 -15.93 -12.76
C TYR A 307 12.35 -15.57 -14.22
N GLY A 308 11.97 -14.31 -14.42
CA GLY A 308 11.60 -13.77 -15.74
C GLY A 308 10.27 -14.33 -16.30
N ALA A 309 9.87 -13.83 -17.47
CA ALA A 309 8.57 -14.14 -18.09
C ALA A 309 8.46 -15.55 -18.69
N ARG A 310 9.56 -16.33 -18.75
CA ARG A 310 9.61 -17.56 -19.55
C ARG A 310 9.13 -18.83 -18.81
N LYS A 311 9.01 -18.75 -17.48
CA LYS A 311 8.23 -19.61 -16.58
C LYS A 311 8.38 -19.02 -15.16
N PRO A 312 7.28 -18.74 -14.42
CA PRO A 312 7.39 -18.59 -12.97
C PRO A 312 8.05 -19.83 -12.38
N SER A 313 8.70 -19.72 -11.21
CA SER A 313 9.03 -20.94 -10.48
C SER A 313 7.74 -21.73 -10.26
N GLU A 314 7.78 -23.07 -10.33
CA GLU A 314 6.56 -23.89 -10.25
C GLU A 314 5.82 -23.76 -8.90
N GLN A 315 6.40 -23.03 -7.94
CA GLN A 315 5.83 -22.72 -6.63
C GLN A 315 5.27 -21.29 -6.54
N PHE A 316 5.42 -20.46 -7.59
CA PHE A 316 4.90 -19.10 -7.63
C PHE A 316 3.36 -19.10 -7.76
N PRO A 317 2.63 -18.12 -7.21
CA PRO A 317 1.17 -18.12 -7.24
C PRO A 317 0.62 -18.03 -8.67
N THR A 318 -0.53 -18.65 -8.92
CA THR A 318 -1.29 -18.50 -10.18
C THR A 318 -1.75 -17.05 -10.37
N ALA A 319 -2.18 -16.42 -9.28
CA ALA A 319 -2.62 -15.04 -9.25
C ALA A 319 -2.41 -14.45 -7.86
N PHE A 320 -2.48 -13.12 -7.78
CA PHE A 320 -2.64 -12.38 -6.54
C PHE A 320 -4.03 -11.75 -6.54
N ILE A 321 -4.80 -11.90 -5.46
CA ILE A 321 -6.15 -11.32 -5.33
C ILE A 321 -6.04 -10.05 -4.50
N HIS A 322 -6.50 -8.93 -5.07
CA HIS A 322 -6.20 -7.58 -4.60
C HIS A 322 -7.23 -7.09 -3.59
N VAL A 323 -7.00 -7.46 -2.33
CA VAL A 323 -7.89 -7.20 -1.19
C VAL A 323 -7.39 -6.07 -0.29
N GLN A 324 -6.48 -5.19 -0.75
CA GLN A 324 -5.98 -4.05 0.05
C GLN A 324 -7.09 -3.14 0.57
N THR A 325 -8.20 -3.06 -0.17
CA THR A 325 -9.41 -2.35 0.23
C THR A 325 -10.57 -3.29 0.42
N ARG A 326 -11.38 -2.98 1.44
CA ARG A 326 -12.71 -3.54 1.59
C ARG A 326 -13.61 -2.91 0.54
N ARG A 327 -14.25 -3.72 -0.29
CA ARG A 327 -15.41 -3.29 -1.10
C ARG A 327 -16.65 -3.20 -0.20
N ASN A 328 -17.45 -2.16 -0.40
CA ASN A 328 -18.73 -1.98 0.29
C ASN A 328 -19.82 -2.87 -0.33
#